data_AF-A0AAG5DIZ3-F1
#
_entry.id   AF-A0AAG5DIZ3-F1
#
_cell.length_a   1.000
_cell.length_b   1.000
_cell.length_c   1.000
_cell.angle_alpha   90.00
_cell.angle_beta   90.00
_cell.angle_gamma   90.00
#
_symmetry.space_group_name_H-M   'P 1'
#
loop_
_entity.id
_entity.type
_entity.pdbx_description
1 polymer ?
#
loop_
_entity_poly.entity_id
_entity_poly.type
_entity_poly.pdbx_seq_one_letter_code
_entity_poly.pdbx_strand_id
1 'polypeptide(L)' 'MSQKGHSQAAVAYWNNLLEPPGKKSTGWKPGIDVFRCPSREAPYIYTYDNS' A
#
# COMPACT_ATOMS: atom_id res chain seq x y z
N MET A 1 11.07 -18.40 -0.82
CA MET A 1 11.32 -16.94 -0.88
C MET A 1 11.96 -16.48 0.42
N SER A 2 12.68 -15.35 0.42
CA SER A 2 13.37 -14.81 1.60
C SER A 2 12.43 -13.97 2.47
N GLN A 3 12.64 -13.96 3.80
CA GLN A 3 11.92 -13.10 4.74
C GLN A 3 11.93 -11.63 4.30
N LYS A 4 13.09 -11.13 3.83
CA LYS A 4 13.24 -9.76 3.32
C LYS A 4 12.28 -9.45 2.15
N GLY A 5 12.15 -10.40 1.22
CA GLY A 5 11.27 -10.25 0.06
C GLY A 5 9.80 -10.21 0.46
N HIS A 6 9.38 -11.08 1.39
CA HIS A 6 8.02 -11.06 1.93
C HIS A 6 7.69 -9.75 2.64
N SER A 7 8.61 -9.24 3.47
CA SER A 7 8.41 -7.97 4.17
C SER A 7 8.25 -6.81 3.20
N GLN A 8 9.07 -6.73 2.14
CA GLN A 8 8.93 -5.69 1.12
C GLN A 8 7.59 -5.80 0.37
N ALA A 9 7.13 -7.03 0.09
CA ALA A 9 5.87 -7.25 -0.62
C ALA A 9 4.66 -6.84 0.24
N ALA A 10 4.71 -7.13 1.53
CA ALA A 10 3.69 -6.71 2.48
C ALA A 10 3.60 -5.17 2.58
N VAL A 11 4.74 -4.47 2.62
CA VAL A 11 4.77 -2.99 2.65
C VAL A 11 4.17 -2.40 1.37
N ALA A 12 4.57 -2.91 0.20
CA ALA A 12 4.02 -2.44 -1.08
C ALA A 12 2.50 -2.68 -1.16
N TYR A 13 2.04 -3.85 -0.71
CA TYR A 13 0.62 -4.19 -0.67
C TYR A 13 -0.16 -3.26 0.26
N TRP A 14 0.34 -3.00 1.48
CA TRP A 14 -0.27 -2.09 2.43
C TRP A 14 -0.47 -0.69 1.84
N ASN A 15 0.54 -0.14 1.17
CA ASN A 15 0.44 1.17 0.53
C ASN A 15 -0.63 1.21 -0.57
N ASN A 16 -0.77 0.12 -1.33
CA ASN A 16 -1.79 0.00 -2.38
C ASN A 16 -3.22 -0.09 -1.83
N LEU A 17 -3.41 -0.53 -0.58
CA LEU A 17 -4.71 -0.49 0.10
C LEU A 17 -5.12 0.94 0.50
N LEU A 18 -4.14 1.84 0.66
CA LEU A 18 -4.35 3.26 0.93
C LEU A 18 -4.51 4.09 -0.37
N GLU A 19 -4.61 3.43 -1.52
CA GLU A 19 -4.85 4.07 -2.83
C GLU A 19 -6.22 3.66 -3.39
N PRO A 20 -6.99 4.61 -3.98
CA PRO A 20 -8.30 4.33 -4.55
C PRO A 20 -8.28 3.20 -5.59
N PRO A 21 -9.41 2.46 -5.77
CA PRO A 21 -9.54 1.52 -6.87
C PRO A 21 -9.31 2.22 -8.21
N GLY A 22 -8.57 1.58 -9.13
CA GLY A 22 -8.21 2.16 -10.42
C GLY A 22 -7.03 3.15 -10.40
N LYS A 23 -6.54 3.57 -9.23
CA LYS A 23 -5.37 4.45 -9.07
C LYS A 23 -4.22 3.80 -8.28
N LYS A 24 -4.17 2.46 -8.30
CA LYS A 24 -3.16 1.68 -7.57
C LYS A 24 -1.81 1.73 -8.27
N SER A 25 -0.74 1.86 -7.49
CA SER A 25 0.64 1.84 -7.94
C SER A 25 1.03 0.45 -8.41
N THR A 26 1.52 0.35 -9.65
CA THR A 26 1.99 -0.90 -10.28
C THR A 26 3.51 -1.03 -10.28
N GLY A 27 4.23 0.06 -9.99
CA GLY A 27 5.69 0.09 -9.94
C GLY A 27 6.23 -0.44 -8.61
N TRP A 28 7.12 -1.43 -8.69
CA TRP A 28 7.86 -1.92 -7.52
C TRP A 28 9.08 -1.03 -7.23
N LYS A 29 9.12 -0.43 -6.04
CA LYS A 29 10.28 0.33 -5.54
C LYS A 29 10.78 -0.28 -4.23
N PRO A 30 11.82 -1.15 -4.25
CA PRO A 30 12.34 -1.77 -3.06
C PRO A 30 13.16 -0.77 -2.24
N GLY A 31 12.68 -0.42 -1.05
CA GLY A 31 13.32 0.52 -0.12
C GLY A 31 12.37 0.84 1.04
N ILE A 32 12.90 0.96 2.27
CA ILE A 32 12.13 1.03 3.53
C ILE A 32 11.35 2.36 3.69
N ASP A 33 11.56 3.34 2.82
CA ASP A 33 11.12 4.73 3.00
C ASP A 33 9.62 5.02 2.75
N VAL A 34 8.75 4.03 2.66
CA VAL A 34 7.36 4.30 2.23
C VAL A 34 6.32 3.46 2.97
N PHE A 35 6.47 3.07 4.24
CA PHE A 35 5.28 2.57 4.96
C PHE A 35 4.31 3.73 5.19
N ARG A 36 3.23 3.79 4.42
CA ARG A 36 2.26 4.88 4.50
C ARG A 36 1.30 4.67 5.67
N CYS A 37 1.04 5.75 6.40
CA CYS A 37 0.01 5.78 7.42
C CYS A 37 -1.29 6.37 6.84
N PRO A 38 -2.47 5.91 7.29
CA PRO A 38 -3.74 6.58 6.99
C PRO A 38 -3.71 8.04 7.44
N SER A 39 -4.42 8.90 6.71
CA SER A 39 -4.55 10.32 7.05
C SER A 39 -5.92 10.63 7.65
N ARG A 40 -6.15 11.85 8.13
CA ARG A 40 -7.47 12.25 8.65
C ARG A 40 -8.52 12.35 7.55
N GLU A 41 -8.09 12.62 6.32
CA GLU A 41 -8.93 12.71 5.12
C GLU A 41 -9.33 11.32 4.60
N ALA A 42 -8.45 10.31 4.78
CA ALA A 42 -8.68 8.93 4.40
C ALA A 42 -8.23 7.97 5.53
N PRO A 43 -9.03 7.82 6.60
CA PRO A 43 -8.66 7.03 7.77
C PRO A 43 -8.82 5.52 7.58
N TYR A 44 -9.47 5.09 6.49
CA TYR A 44 -9.76 3.68 6.18
C TYR A 44 -9.08 3.25 4.87
N ILE A 45 -8.96 1.94 4.67
CA ILE A 45 -8.51 1.38 3.39
C ILE A 45 -9.57 1.54 2.31
N TYR A 46 -9.14 1.70 1.07
CA TYR A 46 -10.03 1.80 -0.08
C TYR A 46 -10.50 0.43 -0.55
N THR A 47 -11.82 0.30 -0.66
CA THR A 47 -12.53 -0.81 -1.28
C THR A 47 -13.38 -0.29 -2.44
N TYR A 48 -14.09 -1.16 -3.14
CA TYR A 48 -15.05 -0.73 -4.16
C TYR A 48 -16.29 -0.04 -3.55
N ASP A 49 -16.55 -0.23 -2.26
CA ASP A 49 -17.76 0.29 -1.60
C ASP A 49 -17.54 1.66 -0.93
N ASN A 50 -16.28 2.08 -0.70
CA ASN A 50 -15.94 3.29 0.06
C ASN A 50 -15.00 4.26 -0.68
N SER A 51 -14.93 4.16 -2.02
CA SER A 51 -14.00 4.91 -2.88
C SER A 51 -14.54 6.23 -3.41
#